data_AF-A0A8J6JIW5-F1
#
_entry.id   AF-A0A8J6JIW5-F1
#
_cell.length_a   1.000
_cell.length_b   1.000
_cell.length_c   1.000
_cell.angle_alpha   90.00
_cell.angle_beta   90.00
_cell.angle_gamma   90.00
#
_symmetry.space_group_name_H-M   'P 1'
#
loop_
_entity.id
_entity.type
_entity.pdbx_description
1 polymer ?
#
loop_
_entity_poly.entity_id
_entity_poly.type
_entity_poly.pdbx_seq_one_letter_code
_entity_poly.pdbx_strand_id
1 'polypeptide(L)'
;MSTRVKVEMKPVNTILARLGVDKTGDVQRFVTETVNRIITRYMPFRSGALATKLKFVKSATEIEVLGPYARVTYYGKVMVDSQTGKGPMNIPGVGLRFRKDATLRATDRDMEFDKTKNPRAGPYWDRRMMAAEGSSIRAEAQVYVNRKAGKA
;
A
#
# COMPACT_ATOMS: atom_id res chain seq x y z
N MET A 1 -22.43 39.16 30.68
CA MET A 1 -22.91 37.94 31.35
C MET A 1 -21.99 36.78 30.96
N SER A 2 -21.46 36.03 31.93
CA SER A 2 -20.59 34.88 31.67
C SER A 2 -21.37 33.60 31.94
N THR A 3 -21.70 32.84 30.90
CA THR A 3 -22.39 31.55 31.04
C THR A 3 -21.36 30.46 31.34
N ARG A 4 -21.47 29.80 32.51
CA ARG A 4 -20.72 28.57 32.78
C ARG A 4 -21.54 27.38 32.31
N VAL A 5 -20.96 26.59 31.40
CA VAL A 5 -21.53 25.31 30.94
C VAL A 5 -20.71 24.17 31.52
N LYS A 6 -21.39 23.20 32.15
CA LYS A 6 -20.79 21.94 32.60
C LYS A 6 -21.20 20.84 31.63
N VAL A 7 -20.23 20.21 30.98
CA VAL A 7 -20.46 19.10 30.04
C VAL A 7 -20.08 17.80 30.73
N GLU A 8 -21.03 16.87 30.83
CA GLU A 8 -20.75 15.51 31.25
C GLU A 8 -20.45 14.64 30.04
N MET A 9 -19.22 14.15 29.95
CA MET A 9 -18.75 13.33 28.84
C MET A 9 -18.05 12.08 29.35
N LYS A 10 -18.22 10.96 28.61
CA LYS A 10 -17.44 9.74 28.86
C LYS A 10 -15.96 10.01 28.57
N PRO A 11 -15.04 9.22 29.15
CA PRO A 11 -13.62 9.31 28.82
C PRO A 11 -13.38 9.17 27.31
N VAL A 12 -12.46 9.97 26.78
CA VAL A 12 -12.16 10.02 25.33
C VAL A 12 -11.85 8.64 24.76
N ASN A 13 -11.03 7.84 25.45
CA ASN A 13 -10.69 6.48 25.01
C ASN A 13 -11.91 5.58 24.84
N THR A 14 -12.91 5.71 25.72
CA THR A 14 -14.18 4.96 25.62
C THR A 14 -14.97 5.40 24.39
N ILE A 15 -14.97 6.70 24.08
CA ILE A 15 -15.64 7.24 22.89
C ILE A 15 -14.94 6.75 21.62
N LEU A 16 -13.60 6.84 21.57
CA LEU A 16 -12.81 6.41 20.41
C LEU A 16 -12.97 4.90 20.14
N ALA A 17 -12.90 4.07 21.18
CA ALA A 17 -13.09 2.63 21.07
C ALA A 17 -14.52 2.29 20.59
N ARG A 18 -15.54 2.94 21.15
CA ARG A 18 -16.94 2.76 20.71
C ARG A 18 -17.11 3.11 19.23
N LEU A 19 -16.50 4.20 18.78
CA LEU A 19 -16.54 4.63 17.38
C LEU A 19 -15.59 3.82 16.48
N GLY A 20 -14.68 3.02 17.06
CA GLY A 20 -13.65 2.24 16.36
C GLY A 20 -12.64 3.09 15.59
N VAL A 21 -12.44 4.35 16.02
CA VAL A 21 -11.48 5.31 15.43
C VAL A 21 -10.14 5.31 16.18
N ASP A 22 -9.92 4.33 17.06
CA ASP A 22 -8.61 4.10 17.67
C ASP A 22 -7.61 3.54 16.64
N LYS A 23 -6.32 3.48 17.03
CA LYS A 23 -5.20 3.09 16.15
C LYS A 23 -5.35 1.71 15.51
N THR A 24 -6.16 0.83 16.06
CA THR A 24 -6.34 -0.56 15.59
C THR A 24 -7.81 -0.92 15.36
N GLY A 25 -8.70 0.07 15.50
CA GLY A 25 -10.14 -0.11 15.49
C GLY A 25 -10.69 -0.36 14.09
N ASP A 26 -11.98 -0.65 14.03
CA ASP A 26 -12.63 -1.07 12.79
C ASP A 26 -12.52 -0.04 11.67
N VAL A 27 -12.52 1.26 11.99
CA VAL A 27 -12.37 2.33 10.97
C VAL A 27 -10.97 2.27 10.35
N GLN A 28 -9.95 2.04 11.16
CA GLN A 28 -8.58 1.91 10.67
C GLN A 28 -8.42 0.63 9.82
N ARG A 29 -9.00 -0.49 10.25
CA ARG A 29 -9.04 -1.73 9.45
C ARG A 29 -9.76 -1.52 8.11
N PHE A 30 -10.90 -0.83 8.13
CA PHE A 30 -11.65 -0.49 6.93
C PHE A 30 -10.81 0.32 5.93
N VAL A 31 -10.11 1.34 6.41
CA VAL A 31 -9.20 2.14 5.56
C VAL A 31 -8.10 1.24 4.96
N THR A 32 -7.48 0.38 5.77
CA THR A 32 -6.42 -0.52 5.31
C THR A 32 -6.90 -1.50 4.25
N GLU A 33 -8.09 -2.09 4.41
CA GLU A 33 -8.68 -2.97 3.38
C GLU A 33 -9.01 -2.22 2.09
N THR A 34 -9.55 -1.01 2.21
CA THR A 34 -9.82 -0.14 1.06
C THR A 34 -8.54 0.20 0.31
N VAL A 35 -7.47 0.55 1.02
CA VAL A 35 -6.13 0.77 0.45
C VAL A 35 -5.62 -0.50 -0.22
N ASN A 36 -5.72 -1.66 0.44
CA ASN A 36 -5.30 -2.96 -0.09
C ASN A 36 -6.02 -3.30 -1.40
N ARG A 37 -7.31 -3.01 -1.51
CA ARG A 37 -8.10 -3.18 -2.74
C ARG A 37 -7.59 -2.24 -3.85
N ILE A 38 -7.50 -0.94 -3.57
CA ILE A 38 -7.23 0.10 -4.58
C ILE A 38 -5.78 0.04 -5.09
N ILE A 39 -4.81 -0.20 -4.20
CA ILE A 39 -3.38 -0.22 -4.56
C ILE A 39 -3.05 -1.24 -5.65
N THR A 40 -3.85 -2.32 -5.78
CA THR A 40 -3.74 -3.31 -6.85
C THR A 40 -3.64 -2.68 -8.23
N ARG A 41 -4.39 -1.59 -8.50
CA ARG A 41 -4.42 -0.89 -9.81
C ARG A 41 -3.12 -0.14 -10.14
N TYR A 42 -2.31 0.13 -9.13
CA TYR A 42 -1.04 0.86 -9.23
C TYR A 42 0.17 -0.09 -9.21
N MET A 43 -0.05 -1.37 -8.93
CA MET A 43 0.99 -2.40 -8.92
C MET A 43 1.20 -3.01 -10.32
N PRO A 44 2.39 -3.53 -10.64
CA PRO A 44 2.62 -4.33 -11.85
C PRO A 44 1.72 -5.57 -11.89
N PHE A 45 1.25 -5.95 -13.08
CA PHE A 45 0.30 -7.06 -13.24
C PHE A 45 0.67 -8.10 -14.29
N ARG A 46 1.94 -8.21 -14.70
CA ARG A 46 2.36 -9.18 -15.76
C ARG A 46 1.87 -10.61 -15.49
N SER A 47 2.10 -11.14 -14.30
CA SER A 47 1.56 -12.43 -13.85
C SER A 47 0.44 -12.30 -12.81
N GLY A 48 0.14 -11.08 -12.35
CA GLY A 48 -0.79 -10.80 -11.26
C GLY A 48 -0.34 -11.22 -9.85
N ALA A 49 0.66 -12.11 -9.72
CA ALA A 49 1.04 -12.72 -8.43
C ALA A 49 1.42 -11.70 -7.34
N LEU A 50 2.19 -10.67 -7.71
CA LEU A 50 2.61 -9.61 -6.78
C LEU A 50 1.42 -8.81 -6.24
N ALA A 51 0.48 -8.47 -7.12
CA ALA A 51 -0.67 -7.62 -6.80
C ALA A 51 -1.81 -8.36 -6.10
N THR A 52 -1.77 -9.70 -6.10
CA THR A 52 -2.82 -10.57 -5.56
C THR A 52 -2.28 -11.50 -4.48
N LYS A 53 -1.60 -12.58 -4.86
CA LYS A 53 -1.18 -13.68 -3.97
C LYS A 53 -0.13 -13.28 -2.94
N LEU A 54 0.76 -12.35 -3.29
CA LEU A 54 1.90 -11.96 -2.47
C LEU A 54 1.65 -10.69 -1.66
N LYS A 55 0.44 -10.13 -1.69
CA LYS A 55 0.05 -8.94 -0.95
C LYS A 55 -1.05 -9.29 0.03
N PHE A 56 -0.86 -8.95 1.30
CA PHE A 56 -1.86 -9.20 2.34
C PHE A 56 -1.83 -8.13 3.42
N VAL A 57 -2.97 -7.96 4.09
CA VAL A 57 -3.10 -7.11 5.27
C VAL A 57 -2.51 -7.86 6.45
N LYS A 58 -1.38 -7.37 6.96
CA LYS A 58 -0.64 -7.97 8.08
C LYS A 58 -1.18 -7.51 9.43
N SER A 59 -1.65 -6.26 9.50
CA SER A 59 -2.27 -5.69 10.68
C SER A 59 -3.26 -4.59 10.31
N ALA A 60 -3.94 -4.01 11.29
CA ALA A 60 -4.85 -2.89 11.06
C ALA A 60 -4.18 -1.68 10.37
N THR A 61 -2.85 -1.56 10.42
CA THR A 61 -2.10 -0.42 9.88
C THR A 61 -1.01 -0.83 8.90
N GLU A 62 -0.92 -2.10 8.51
CA GLU A 62 0.19 -2.62 7.70
C GLU A 62 -0.30 -3.56 6.60
N ILE A 63 0.16 -3.29 5.37
CA ILE A 63 0.02 -4.17 4.21
C ILE A 63 1.43 -4.60 3.81
N GLU A 64 1.64 -5.91 3.72
CA GLU A 64 2.93 -6.49 3.37
C GLU A 64 2.88 -7.08 1.95
N VAL A 65 3.97 -6.91 1.19
CA VAL A 65 4.12 -7.46 -0.17
C VAL A 65 5.37 -8.34 -0.23
N LEU A 66 5.18 -9.66 -0.13
CA LEU A 66 6.24 -10.68 -0.07
C LEU A 66 6.71 -11.14 -1.47
N GLY A 67 7.08 -10.19 -2.33
CA GLY A 67 7.65 -10.50 -3.64
C GLY A 67 9.18 -10.36 -3.66
N PRO A 68 9.94 -11.33 -4.22
CA PRO A 68 11.40 -11.19 -4.36
C PRO A 68 11.79 -9.98 -5.23
N TYR A 69 10.89 -9.57 -6.14
CA TYR A 69 11.04 -8.38 -6.98
C TYR A 69 10.19 -7.18 -6.50
N ALA A 70 9.50 -7.28 -5.36
CA ALA A 70 8.60 -6.23 -4.85
C ALA A 70 9.34 -4.90 -4.63
N ARG A 71 10.53 -4.96 -4.01
CA ARG A 71 11.35 -3.77 -3.76
C ARG A 71 11.77 -3.10 -5.06
N VAL A 72 12.21 -3.89 -6.03
CA VAL A 72 12.68 -3.41 -7.34
C VAL A 72 11.55 -2.71 -8.09
N THR A 73 10.36 -3.33 -8.14
CA THR A 73 9.20 -2.76 -8.81
C THR A 73 8.55 -1.62 -8.02
N TYR A 74 8.74 -1.55 -6.70
CA TYR A 74 8.30 -0.43 -5.87
C TYR A 74 9.10 0.83 -6.18
N TYR A 75 10.43 0.76 -6.20
CA TYR A 75 11.24 1.93 -6.57
C TYR A 75 11.19 2.24 -8.07
N GLY A 76 10.87 1.24 -8.91
CA GLY A 76 10.78 1.38 -10.36
C GLY A 76 12.08 1.85 -11.00
N LYS A 77 13.21 1.49 -10.39
CA LYS A 77 14.55 1.68 -10.95
C LYS A 77 15.07 0.34 -11.43
N VAL A 78 15.83 0.35 -12.52
CA VAL A 78 16.57 -0.84 -12.91
C VAL A 78 17.64 -1.11 -11.87
N MET A 79 17.68 -2.35 -11.38
CA MET A 79 18.65 -2.77 -10.38
C MET A 79 19.76 -3.57 -11.03
N VAL A 80 20.98 -3.37 -10.53
CA VAL A 80 22.17 -4.12 -10.95
C VAL A 80 22.86 -4.70 -9.72
N ASP A 81 23.66 -5.75 -9.92
CA ASP A 81 24.56 -6.26 -8.89
C ASP A 81 25.53 -5.13 -8.49
N SER A 82 25.56 -4.80 -7.20
CA SER A 82 26.39 -3.74 -6.63
C SER A 82 27.90 -3.97 -6.81
N GLN A 83 28.34 -5.21 -7.01
CA GLN A 83 29.75 -5.51 -7.23
C GLN A 83 30.13 -5.40 -8.71
N THR A 84 29.29 -5.91 -9.60
CA THR A 84 29.63 -6.01 -11.03
C THR A 84 29.04 -4.90 -11.89
N GLY A 85 28.04 -4.18 -11.39
CA GLY A 85 27.27 -3.19 -12.14
C GLY A 85 26.38 -3.79 -13.24
N LYS A 86 26.26 -5.13 -13.31
CA LYS A 86 25.50 -5.82 -14.37
C LYS A 86 24.10 -6.19 -13.90
N GLY A 87 23.17 -6.20 -14.86
CA GLY A 87 21.82 -6.73 -14.65
C GLY A 87 21.81 -8.26 -14.51
N PRO A 88 20.62 -8.87 -14.37
CA PRO A 88 20.49 -10.32 -14.28
C PRO A 88 20.92 -10.97 -15.61
N MET A 89 21.61 -12.10 -15.51
CA MET A 89 22.01 -12.91 -16.66
C MET A 89 20.86 -13.82 -17.07
N ASN A 90 20.64 -13.99 -18.38
CA ASN A 90 19.70 -14.98 -18.88
C ASN A 90 20.36 -16.36 -18.90
N ILE A 91 19.92 -17.26 -18.02
CA ILE A 91 20.39 -18.64 -18.00
C ILE A 91 19.47 -19.48 -18.90
N PRO A 92 19.97 -20.15 -19.96
CA PRO A 92 19.15 -20.99 -20.83
C PRO A 92 18.33 -22.01 -20.03
N GLY A 93 17.02 -22.09 -20.29
CA GLY A 93 16.09 -22.99 -19.59
C GLY A 93 15.64 -22.54 -18.19
N VAL A 94 16.24 -21.51 -17.59
CA VAL A 94 15.91 -21.02 -16.23
C VAL A 94 15.40 -19.57 -16.22
N GLY A 95 15.90 -18.75 -17.14
CA GLY A 95 15.56 -17.34 -17.30
C GLY A 95 16.50 -16.39 -16.56
N LEU A 96 16.04 -15.14 -16.37
CA LEU A 96 16.83 -14.05 -15.78
C LEU A 96 17.13 -14.32 -14.29
N ARG A 97 18.41 -14.36 -13.92
CA ARG A 97 18.89 -14.53 -12.54
C ARG A 97 20.08 -13.61 -12.24
N PHE A 98 20.10 -13.09 -11.01
CA PHE A 98 21.31 -12.51 -10.45
C PHE A 98 22.23 -13.62 -9.93
N ARG A 99 23.52 -13.28 -9.77
CA ARG A 99 24.49 -14.14 -9.08
C ARG A 99 23.99 -14.44 -7.66
N LYS A 100 24.33 -15.63 -7.15
CA LYS A 100 24.08 -16.00 -5.75
C LYS A 100 24.71 -14.95 -4.81
N ASP A 101 23.96 -14.54 -3.79
CA ASP A 101 24.35 -13.54 -2.78
C ASP A 101 24.64 -12.14 -3.34
N ALA A 102 24.15 -11.82 -4.55
CA ALA A 102 24.25 -10.49 -5.12
C ALA A 102 23.45 -9.47 -4.28
N THR A 103 24.11 -8.44 -3.80
CA THR A 103 23.45 -7.26 -3.24
C THR A 103 23.08 -6.32 -4.39
N LEU A 104 21.81 -5.94 -4.49
CA LEU A 104 21.32 -5.11 -5.58
C LEU A 104 21.38 -3.62 -5.21
N ARG A 105 21.84 -2.79 -6.15
CA ARG A 105 21.74 -1.32 -6.07
C ARG A 105 20.86 -0.76 -7.18
N ALA A 106 20.16 0.33 -6.89
CA ALA A 106 19.40 1.06 -7.90
C ALA A 106 20.36 1.79 -8.86
N THR A 107 20.00 1.79 -10.13
CA THR A 107 20.60 2.68 -11.14
C THR A 107 19.72 3.89 -11.34
N ASP A 108 20.23 4.91 -12.03
CA ASP A 108 19.43 6.10 -12.37
C ASP A 108 18.35 5.80 -13.42
N ARG A 109 18.50 4.70 -14.18
CA ARG A 109 17.58 4.29 -15.22
C ARG A 109 16.25 3.82 -14.67
N ASP A 110 15.18 4.41 -15.16
CA ASP A 110 13.81 4.02 -14.82
C ASP A 110 13.43 2.67 -15.44
N MET A 111 12.61 1.92 -14.70
CA MET A 111 11.98 0.69 -15.17
C MET A 111 10.73 1.03 -15.98
N GLU A 112 10.59 0.37 -17.13
CA GLU A 112 9.35 0.40 -17.90
C GLU A 112 8.34 -0.60 -17.31
N PHE A 113 7.15 -0.10 -16.98
CA PHE A 113 6.06 -0.92 -16.44
C PHE A 113 5.10 -1.32 -17.55
N ASP A 114 4.77 -2.60 -17.61
CA ASP A 114 3.66 -3.08 -18.44
C ASP A 114 2.32 -2.53 -17.90
N LYS A 115 1.63 -1.77 -18.76
CA LYS A 115 0.37 -1.07 -18.46
C LYS A 115 -0.85 -1.69 -19.12
N THR A 116 -0.70 -2.84 -19.79
CA THR A 116 -1.80 -3.50 -20.52
C THR A 116 -2.98 -3.87 -19.62
N LYS A 117 -2.70 -4.43 -18.43
CA LYS A 117 -3.72 -4.80 -17.44
C LYS A 117 -3.98 -3.72 -16.39
N ASN A 118 -2.91 -3.07 -15.94
CA ASN A 118 -2.97 -1.97 -14.97
C ASN A 118 -2.42 -0.69 -15.60
N PRO A 119 -3.27 0.15 -16.21
CA PRO A 119 -2.82 1.38 -16.87
C PRO A 119 -2.11 2.36 -15.93
N ARG A 120 -2.39 2.28 -14.62
CA ARG A 120 -1.80 3.12 -13.57
C ARG A 120 -0.56 2.50 -12.92
N ALA A 121 -0.04 1.38 -13.43
CA ALA A 121 1.17 0.76 -12.93
C ALA A 121 2.37 1.71 -13.01
N GLY A 122 3.16 1.78 -11.93
CA GLY A 122 4.35 2.60 -11.84
C GLY A 122 5.10 2.37 -10.52
N PRO A 123 6.15 3.16 -10.21
CA PRO A 123 6.81 3.12 -8.91
C PRO A 123 5.95 3.72 -7.79
N TYR A 124 6.33 3.48 -6.53
CA TYR A 124 5.73 4.04 -5.31
C TYR A 124 4.20 3.91 -5.30
N TRP A 125 3.73 2.67 -5.40
CA TRP A 125 2.31 2.34 -5.61
C TRP A 125 1.38 3.04 -4.62
N ASP A 126 1.78 3.02 -3.35
CA ASP A 126 1.08 3.65 -2.23
C ASP A 126 1.02 5.17 -2.39
N ARG A 127 2.14 5.83 -2.68
CA ARG A 127 2.20 7.29 -2.82
C ARG A 127 1.41 7.78 -4.02
N ARG A 128 1.53 7.10 -5.16
CA ARG A 128 0.77 7.43 -6.37
C ARG A 128 -0.72 7.21 -6.18
N MET A 129 -1.09 6.13 -5.51
CA MET A 129 -2.46 5.84 -5.15
C MET A 129 -3.02 6.90 -4.20
N MET A 130 -2.31 7.22 -3.11
CA MET A 130 -2.75 8.23 -2.15
C MET A 130 -2.87 9.62 -2.77
N ALA A 131 -1.95 9.99 -3.68
CA ALA A 131 -2.03 11.25 -4.41
C ALA A 131 -3.26 11.33 -5.32
N ALA A 132 -3.66 10.21 -5.93
CA ALA A 132 -4.76 10.17 -6.89
C ALA A 132 -6.14 9.89 -6.26
N GLU A 133 -6.19 9.07 -5.21
CA GLU A 133 -7.41 8.45 -4.66
C GLU A 133 -7.62 8.79 -3.18
N GLY A 134 -6.69 9.51 -2.53
CA GLY A 134 -6.74 9.78 -1.09
C GLY A 134 -8.00 10.53 -0.64
N SER A 135 -8.51 11.45 -1.47
CA SER A 135 -9.79 12.14 -1.22
C SER A 135 -10.97 11.17 -1.24
N SER A 136 -11.00 10.23 -2.18
CA SER A 136 -12.03 9.19 -2.26
C SER A 136 -11.96 8.24 -1.08
N ILE A 137 -10.76 7.80 -0.69
CA ILE A 137 -10.56 6.92 0.49
C ILE A 137 -11.05 7.60 1.77
N ARG A 138 -10.76 8.90 1.93
CA ARG A 138 -11.26 9.70 3.06
C ARG A 138 -12.79 9.77 3.06
N ALA A 139 -13.41 10.01 1.90
CA ALA A 139 -14.86 10.06 1.79
C ALA A 139 -15.50 8.71 2.16
N GLU A 140 -14.93 7.60 1.68
CA GLU A 140 -15.40 6.25 1.99
C GLU A 140 -15.27 5.94 3.49
N ALA A 141 -14.15 6.33 4.12
CA ALA A 141 -13.94 6.20 5.56
C ALA A 141 -14.96 7.04 6.36
N GLN A 142 -15.26 8.27 5.93
CA GLN A 142 -16.25 9.12 6.59
C GLN A 142 -17.66 8.52 6.52
N VAL A 143 -18.04 7.95 5.38
CA VAL A 143 -19.32 7.25 5.23
C VAL A 143 -19.38 6.05 6.17
N TYR A 144 -18.30 5.28 6.29
CA TYR A 144 -18.22 4.15 7.22
C TYR A 144 -18.39 4.59 8.69
N VAL A 145 -17.72 5.68 9.09
CA VAL A 145 -17.88 6.28 10.44
C VAL A 145 -19.32 6.72 10.69
N ASN A 146 -19.96 7.40 9.73
CA ASN A 146 -21.34 7.88 9.88
C ASN A 146 -22.33 6.73 10.09
N ARG A 147 -22.19 5.65 9.31
CA ARG A 147 -23.01 4.43 9.47
C ARG A 147 -22.83 3.85 10.87
N LYS A 148 -21.59 3.74 11.35
CA LYS A 148 -21.30 3.22 12.70
C LYS A 148 -21.83 4.12 13.83
N ALA A 149 -21.93 5.42 13.57
CA ALA A 149 -22.53 6.40 14.48
C ALA A 149 -24.07 6.43 14.43
N GLY A 150 -24.72 5.61 13.60
CA GLY A 150 -26.17 5.61 13.44
C GLY A 150 -26.72 6.82 12.67
N LYS A 151 -25.86 7.52 11.92
CA LYS A 151 -26.22 8.61 11.03
C LYS A 151 -26.38 8.03 9.63
N ALA A 152 -27.54 7.42 9.35
CA ALA A 152 -27.93 6.98 8.01
C ALA A 152 -28.71 8.09 7.31
#